data_AF-A0A6V7XYR2-F1
#
_entry.id   AF-A0A6V7XYR2-F1
#
_cell.length_a   1.000
_cell.length_b   1.000
_cell.length_c   1.000
_cell.angle_alpha   90.00
_cell.angle_beta   90.00
_cell.angle_gamma   90.00
#
_symmetry.space_group_name_H-M   'P 1'
#
loop_
_entity.id
_entity.type
_entity.pdbx_description
1 polymer ?
#
loop_
_entity_poly.entity_id
_entity_poly.type
_entity_poly.pdbx_seq_one_letter_code
_entity_poly.pdbx_strand_id
1 'polypeptide(L)'
;MTSLTMASPCQRSKLPQHPRILLATLMRLISSDTEKVLVAPDSSPFHTPPRTPKRSEFATPTRLNRTPKRLFSTNNGKSVQNSQFDSSSVTRDRLFQAYLLVCEKLMLQPLATDELDNAYEVLESQAIISLSKPINGKNKQQRVCFMVEMSLARQAINDNELIASIEDIEL
;
A
#
# COMPACT_ATOMS: atom_id res chain seq x y z
N MET A 1 25.67 21.53 44.88
CA MET A 1 25.65 21.87 43.44
C MET A 1 24.78 20.84 42.74
N THR A 2 23.65 21.27 42.20
CA THR A 2 22.67 20.40 41.53
C THR A 2 22.94 20.37 40.03
N SER A 3 23.36 19.23 39.49
CA SER A 3 23.59 19.06 38.06
C SER A 3 22.26 19.10 37.30
N LEU A 4 22.05 20.17 36.53
CA LEU A 4 20.98 20.25 35.54
C LEU A 4 21.34 19.37 34.35
N THR A 5 20.82 18.14 34.33
CA THR A 5 20.91 17.26 33.15
C THR A 5 20.07 17.86 32.03
N MET A 6 20.73 18.59 31.13
CA MET A 6 20.12 19.11 29.90
C MET A 6 19.77 17.93 28.98
N ALA A 7 18.50 17.55 28.96
CA ALA A 7 18.00 16.52 28.05
C ALA A 7 18.17 17.00 26.59
N SER A 8 19.05 16.35 25.83
CA SER A 8 19.26 16.69 24.42
C SER A 8 18.01 16.34 23.59
N PRO A 9 17.40 17.30 22.87
CA PRO A 9 16.11 17.12 22.22
C PRO A 9 16.24 16.40 20.85
N CYS A 10 16.86 15.22 20.85
CA CYS A 10 16.93 14.32 19.69
C CYS A 10 17.32 12.87 20.05
N GLN A 11 17.07 12.42 21.28
CA GLN A 11 17.02 10.97 21.55
C GLN A 11 15.76 10.39 20.89
N ARG A 12 15.83 10.13 19.57
CA ARG A 12 14.92 9.20 18.88
C ARG A 12 14.92 7.92 19.71
N SER A 13 13.81 7.64 20.39
CA SER A 13 13.60 6.37 21.06
C SER A 13 13.75 5.27 20.01
N LYS A 14 14.82 4.47 20.12
CA LYS A 14 15.01 3.32 19.22
C LYS A 14 13.77 2.46 19.36
N LEU A 15 13.04 2.24 18.25
CA LEU A 15 11.84 1.40 18.26
C LEU A 15 12.18 0.05 18.92
N PRO A 16 11.33 -0.49 19.80
CA PRO A 16 11.55 -1.82 20.35
C PRO A 16 11.67 -2.86 19.23
N GLN A 17 12.34 -3.99 19.50
CA GLN A 17 12.73 -4.96 18.48
C GLN A 17 11.54 -5.47 17.65
N HIS A 18 10.43 -5.85 18.28
CA HIS A 18 9.26 -6.37 17.57
C HIS A 18 8.51 -5.31 16.73
N PRO A 19 8.25 -4.08 17.21
CA PRO A 19 7.84 -2.96 16.36
C PRO A 19 8.72 -2.77 15.12
N ARG A 20 10.05 -2.91 15.22
CA ARG A 20 10.95 -2.84 14.04
C ARG A 20 10.74 -4.02 13.07
N ILE A 21 10.67 -5.25 13.58
CA ILE A 21 10.43 -6.45 12.77
C ILE A 21 9.06 -6.37 12.07
N LEU A 22 8.02 -5.96 12.79
CA LEU A 22 6.66 -5.85 12.27
C LEU A 22 6.55 -4.76 11.19
N LEU A 23 7.24 -3.63 11.40
CA LEU A 23 7.33 -2.55 10.41
C LEU A 23 8.08 -2.99 9.14
N ALA A 24 9.21 -3.70 9.30
CA ALA A 24 9.97 -4.27 8.17
C ALA A 24 9.15 -5.35 7.41
N THR A 25 8.41 -6.18 8.12
CA THR A 25 7.51 -7.19 7.54
C THR A 25 6.40 -6.53 6.71
N LEU A 26 5.77 -5.46 7.23
CA LEU A 26 4.78 -4.67 6.51
C LEU A 26 5.38 -4.02 5.25
N MET A 27 6.62 -3.52 5.34
CA MET A 27 7.34 -3.00 4.16
C MET A 27 7.50 -4.09 3.08
N ARG A 28 8.00 -5.28 3.45
CA ARG A 28 8.23 -6.37 2.48
C ARG A 28 6.95 -6.85 1.82
N LEU A 29 5.85 -7.00 2.58
CA LEU A 29 4.55 -7.41 2.03
C LEU A 29 4.02 -6.43 0.98
N ILE A 30 4.12 -5.12 1.23
CA ILE A 30 3.63 -4.12 0.26
C ILE A 30 4.54 -4.07 -0.97
N SER A 31 5.86 -4.17 -0.79
CA SER A 31 6.80 -4.27 -1.91
C SER A 31 6.50 -5.51 -2.78
N SER A 32 6.30 -6.69 -2.18
CA SER A 32 6.06 -7.93 -2.94
C SER A 32 4.73 -7.92 -3.71
N ASP A 33 3.70 -7.24 -3.18
CA ASP A 33 2.44 -7.04 -3.92
C ASP A 33 2.64 -6.06 -5.10
N THR A 34 3.47 -5.01 -4.97
CA THR A 34 3.77 -4.12 -6.11
C THR A 34 4.60 -4.80 -7.20
N GLU A 35 5.51 -5.71 -6.84
CA GLU A 35 6.27 -6.52 -7.81
C GLU A 35 5.32 -7.42 -8.63
N LYS A 36 4.36 -8.08 -7.97
CA LYS A 36 3.37 -8.95 -8.63
C LYS A 36 2.46 -8.20 -9.62
N VAL A 37 2.19 -6.91 -9.40
CA VAL A 37 1.39 -6.07 -10.32
C VAL A 37 2.17 -5.65 -11.57
N LEU A 38 3.50 -5.56 -11.49
CA LEU A 38 4.36 -5.15 -12.62
C LEU A 38 4.68 -6.29 -13.60
N VAL A 39 4.47 -7.55 -13.21
CA VAL A 39 4.73 -8.74 -14.05
C VAL A 39 3.44 -9.23 -14.74
N ALA A 40 2.77 -8.32 -15.44
CA ALA A 40 1.76 -8.64 -16.44
C ALA A 40 2.34 -8.41 -17.85
N PRO A 41 2.95 -9.43 -18.48
CA PRO A 41 3.47 -9.30 -19.85
C PRO A 41 2.32 -9.37 -20.86
N ASP A 42 1.58 -8.28 -21.02
CA ASP A 42 0.63 -8.12 -22.13
C ASP A 42 1.40 -8.01 -23.44
N SER A 43 1.55 -9.18 -24.05
CA SER A 43 2.25 -9.39 -25.31
C SER A 43 1.40 -8.96 -26.50
N SER A 44 1.87 -7.95 -27.25
CA SER A 44 1.49 -7.78 -28.65
C SER A 44 2.54 -6.96 -29.43
N PRO A 45 3.45 -7.62 -30.15
CA PRO A 45 4.31 -6.95 -31.12
C PRO A 45 3.56 -6.78 -32.46
N PHE A 46 3.65 -5.59 -33.05
CA PHE A 46 3.18 -5.25 -34.40
C PHE A 46 1.66 -5.43 -34.70
N HIS A 47 0.93 -4.32 -34.60
CA HIS A 47 -0.11 -4.01 -35.60
C HIS A 47 0.24 -2.72 -36.34
N THR A 48 0.46 -2.85 -37.64
CA THR A 48 0.78 -1.78 -38.59
C THR A 48 -0.35 -0.75 -38.71
N PRO A 49 -0.05 0.55 -38.93
CA PRO A 49 -1.09 1.55 -39.16
C PRO A 49 -1.71 1.42 -40.56
N PRO A 50 -3.04 1.30 -40.70
CA PRO A 50 -3.71 1.50 -41.99
C PRO A 50 -3.71 2.99 -42.36
N ARG A 51 -3.45 3.26 -43.64
CA ARG A 51 -3.30 4.60 -44.23
C ARG A 51 -4.53 5.51 -44.03
N THR A 52 -4.27 6.81 -43.96
CA THR A 52 -5.23 7.90 -44.22
C THR A 52 -5.64 7.94 -45.71
N PRO A 53 -6.49 8.90 -46.15
CA PRO A 53 -7.89 9.10 -45.78
C PRO A 53 -8.81 8.96 -47.02
N LYS A 54 -10.14 8.82 -46.83
CA LYS A 54 -11.11 9.04 -47.93
C LYS A 54 -11.99 10.27 -47.68
N ARG A 55 -11.93 11.20 -48.62
CA ARG A 55 -12.69 12.45 -48.73
C ARG A 55 -13.68 12.34 -49.91
N SER A 56 -14.66 13.25 -49.94
CA SER A 56 -15.52 13.64 -51.09
C SER A 56 -16.81 12.80 -51.27
N GLU A 57 -17.99 13.35 -51.58
CA GLU A 57 -18.68 14.65 -51.34
C GLU A 57 -20.11 14.52 -51.95
N PHE A 58 -21.04 15.47 -51.66
CA PHE A 58 -22.42 15.59 -52.23
C PHE A 58 -23.42 14.43 -51.93
N ALA A 59 -24.74 14.58 -51.80
CA ALA A 59 -25.70 15.68 -51.49
C ALA A 59 -27.03 14.98 -51.01
N THR A 60 -28.19 15.55 -50.69
CA THR A 60 -28.78 16.92 -50.68
C THR A 60 -29.89 16.94 -49.56
N PRO A 61 -30.59 18.05 -49.22
CA PRO A 61 -31.33 18.14 -47.95
C PRO A 61 -32.82 17.73 -48.02
N THR A 62 -33.38 17.30 -46.89
CA THR A 62 -34.81 17.50 -46.59
C THR A 62 -35.00 17.91 -45.13
N ARG A 63 -35.83 18.93 -44.92
CA ARG A 63 -35.95 19.74 -43.71
C ARG A 63 -37.20 19.32 -42.94
N LEU A 64 -37.07 18.86 -41.68
CA LEU A 64 -38.13 19.01 -40.65
C LEU A 64 -37.64 18.67 -39.21
N ASN A 65 -37.35 19.74 -38.47
CA ASN A 65 -37.69 19.98 -37.06
C ASN A 65 -37.21 19.08 -35.87
N ARG A 66 -36.71 19.80 -34.86
CA ARG A 66 -36.79 19.56 -33.39
C ARG A 66 -35.88 18.48 -32.75
N THR A 67 -34.71 18.90 -32.26
CA THR A 67 -34.39 19.12 -30.82
C THR A 67 -32.87 19.29 -30.60
N PRO A 68 -32.41 20.00 -29.55
CA PRO A 68 -30.98 20.17 -29.31
C PRO A 68 -30.33 18.95 -28.64
N LYS A 69 -29.09 18.68 -29.05
CA LYS A 69 -28.20 17.61 -28.59
C LYS A 69 -28.16 17.47 -27.05
N ARG A 70 -28.21 16.23 -26.55
CA ARG A 70 -27.21 15.78 -25.56
C ARG A 70 -26.80 14.33 -25.80
N LEU A 71 -25.50 14.13 -25.64
CA LEU A 71 -24.71 12.99 -26.09
C LEU A 71 -25.17 11.66 -25.48
N PHE A 72 -24.98 10.58 -26.25
CA PHE A 72 -24.87 9.24 -25.68
C PHE A 72 -23.71 9.21 -24.69
N SER A 73 -24.01 9.05 -23.41
CA SER A 73 -23.08 8.47 -22.45
C SER A 73 -23.71 7.19 -21.91
N THR A 74 -23.26 6.07 -22.44
CA THR A 74 -23.28 4.81 -21.70
C THR A 74 -22.46 5.01 -20.43
N ASN A 75 -23.11 5.44 -19.33
CA ASN A 75 -22.53 5.31 -18.00
C ASN A 75 -22.58 3.83 -17.61
N ASN A 76 -21.72 3.07 -18.29
CA ASN A 76 -21.09 1.90 -17.74
C ASN A 76 -20.57 2.33 -16.37
N GLY A 77 -21.08 1.72 -15.32
CA GLY A 77 -20.74 2.02 -13.93
C GLY A 77 -19.32 1.59 -13.58
N LYS A 78 -18.33 2.08 -14.33
CA LYS A 78 -16.97 2.26 -13.82
C LYS A 78 -17.08 3.25 -12.67
N SER A 79 -17.44 2.71 -11.51
CA SER A 79 -16.87 3.18 -10.25
C SER A 79 -15.38 3.34 -10.53
N VAL A 80 -14.94 4.60 -10.57
CA VAL A 80 -13.53 4.92 -10.45
C VAL A 80 -13.19 4.48 -9.04
N GLN A 81 -12.78 3.22 -8.91
CA GLN A 81 -12.16 2.75 -7.70
C GLN A 81 -10.96 3.65 -7.45
N ASN A 82 -10.84 4.17 -6.24
CA ASN A 82 -9.62 4.86 -5.78
C ASN A 82 -8.50 3.83 -5.55
N SER A 83 -8.27 2.96 -6.53
CA SER A 83 -7.36 1.81 -6.51
C SER A 83 -5.88 2.20 -6.60
N GLN A 84 -5.56 3.43 -6.21
CA GLN A 84 -4.20 3.95 -6.08
C GLN A 84 -3.80 4.16 -4.61
N PHE A 85 -4.74 4.08 -3.67
CA PHE A 85 -4.48 4.04 -2.22
C PHE A 85 -4.77 2.67 -1.56
N ASP A 86 -5.55 1.79 -2.20
CA ASP A 86 -5.79 0.44 -1.67
C ASP A 86 -4.54 -0.46 -1.67
N SER A 87 -3.61 -0.22 -2.60
CA SER A 87 -2.40 -1.03 -2.84
C SER A 87 -1.34 -0.95 -1.73
N SER A 88 -1.49 -0.04 -0.76
CA SER A 88 -0.55 0.16 0.36
C SER A 88 -1.15 -0.22 1.72
N SER A 89 -2.21 -1.06 1.73
CA SER A 89 -2.90 -1.45 2.96
C SER A 89 -3.13 -2.97 3.06
N VAL A 90 -2.53 -3.57 4.08
CA VAL A 90 -2.48 -5.03 4.31
C VAL A 90 -3.47 -5.41 5.41
N THR A 91 -4.13 -6.56 5.33
CA THR A 91 -4.97 -7.06 6.45
C THR A 91 -4.10 -7.44 7.64
N ARG A 92 -4.54 -7.10 8.86
CA ARG A 92 -3.82 -7.43 10.11
C ARG A 92 -3.49 -8.92 10.20
N ASP A 93 -4.41 -9.79 9.79
CA ASP A 93 -4.22 -11.25 9.80
C ASP A 93 -3.05 -11.69 8.90
N ARG A 94 -2.94 -11.13 7.67
CA ARG A 94 -1.83 -11.43 6.74
C ARG A 94 -0.50 -10.90 7.27
N LEU A 95 -0.50 -9.70 7.86
CA LEU A 95 0.69 -9.13 8.49
C LEU A 95 1.15 -9.98 9.69
N PHE A 96 0.22 -10.47 10.51
CA PHE A 96 0.55 -11.35 11.64
C PHE A 96 1.11 -12.70 11.19
N GLN A 97 0.51 -13.33 10.17
CA GLN A 97 1.03 -14.58 9.57
C GLN A 97 2.45 -14.40 9.04
N ALA A 98 2.71 -13.32 8.30
CA ALA A 98 4.04 -12.99 7.81
C ALA A 98 5.03 -12.70 8.94
N TYR A 99 4.61 -12.00 9.99
CA TYR A 99 5.44 -11.72 11.17
C TYR A 99 5.85 -13.02 11.89
N LEU A 100 4.94 -13.98 12.06
CA LEU A 100 5.27 -15.28 12.65
C LEU A 100 6.32 -16.03 11.81
N LEU A 101 6.16 -16.04 10.49
CA LEU A 101 7.12 -16.67 9.56
C LEU A 101 8.48 -15.97 9.61
N VAL A 102 8.52 -14.64 9.64
CA VAL A 102 9.75 -13.85 9.82
C VAL A 102 10.44 -14.19 11.15
N CYS A 103 9.69 -14.26 12.26
CA CYS A 103 10.23 -14.68 13.55
C CYS A 103 10.80 -16.10 13.49
N GLU A 104 10.12 -17.06 12.87
CA GLU A 104 10.62 -18.43 12.68
C GLU A 104 11.93 -18.45 11.88
N LYS A 105 12.01 -17.76 10.73
CA LYS A 105 13.20 -17.72 9.88
C LYS A 105 14.39 -17.04 10.55
N LEU A 106 14.15 -16.00 11.34
CA LEU A 106 15.19 -15.28 12.10
C LEU A 106 15.53 -15.97 13.44
N MET A 107 14.93 -17.12 13.76
CA MET A 107 15.10 -17.84 15.04
C MET A 107 14.76 -16.97 16.27
N LEU A 108 13.76 -16.09 16.13
CA LEU A 108 13.28 -15.19 17.17
C LEU A 108 11.99 -15.72 17.79
N GLN A 109 11.86 -15.57 19.11
CA GLN A 109 10.60 -15.85 19.79
C GLN A 109 9.55 -14.81 19.38
N PRO A 110 8.36 -15.21 18.87
CA PRO A 110 7.29 -14.27 18.57
C PRO A 110 6.63 -13.77 19.86
N LEU A 111 6.08 -12.55 19.81
CA LEU A 111 5.30 -11.96 20.89
C LEU A 111 3.97 -12.69 21.13
N ALA A 112 3.47 -12.61 22.36
CA ALA A 112 2.07 -12.92 22.66
C ALA A 112 1.12 -11.92 21.97
N THR A 113 -0.16 -12.28 21.84
CA THR A 113 -1.13 -11.48 21.06
C THR A 113 -1.36 -10.08 21.66
N ASP A 114 -1.40 -9.99 22.99
CA ASP A 114 -1.52 -8.75 23.75
C ASP A 114 -0.26 -7.87 23.67
N GLU A 115 0.92 -8.46 23.71
CA GLU A 115 2.19 -7.76 23.46
C GLU A 115 2.29 -7.26 22.02
N LEU A 116 1.71 -7.98 21.06
CA LEU A 116 1.63 -7.58 19.66
C LEU A 116 0.67 -6.41 19.46
N ASP A 117 -0.49 -6.39 20.14
CA ASP A 117 -1.38 -5.23 20.16
C ASP A 117 -0.65 -3.98 20.69
N ASN A 118 0.09 -4.11 21.79
CA ASN A 118 0.95 -3.03 22.29
C ASN A 118 2.00 -2.57 21.24
N ALA A 119 2.56 -3.51 20.46
CA ALA A 119 3.51 -3.18 19.39
C ALA A 119 2.86 -2.39 18.24
N TYR A 120 1.59 -2.68 17.90
CA TYR A 120 0.81 -1.87 16.96
C TYR A 120 0.52 -0.46 17.51
N GLU A 121 0.11 -0.35 18.78
CA GLU A 121 -0.14 0.94 19.44
C GLU A 121 1.12 1.83 19.49
N VAL A 122 2.30 1.25 19.70
CA VAL A 122 3.58 1.99 19.65
C VAL A 122 3.89 2.55 18.26
N LEU A 123 3.51 1.85 17.18
CA LEU A 123 3.72 2.32 15.80
C LEU A 123 2.65 3.34 15.37
N GLU A 124 1.40 3.19 15.83
CA GLU A 124 0.31 4.13 15.56
C GLU A 124 0.47 5.44 16.35
N SER A 125 0.88 5.37 17.63
CA SER A 125 1.17 6.56 18.44
C SER A 125 2.36 7.39 17.95
N GLN A 126 3.26 6.79 17.17
CA GLN A 126 4.34 7.49 16.45
C GLN A 126 3.93 7.96 15.06
N ALA A 127 2.65 7.80 14.68
CA ALA A 127 2.10 8.13 13.36
C ALA A 127 2.87 7.49 12.19
N ILE A 128 3.43 6.29 12.38
CA ILE A 128 4.13 5.54 11.33
C ILE A 128 3.12 4.69 10.54
N ILE A 129 2.17 4.08 11.23
CA ILE A 129 1.08 3.28 10.66
C ILE A 129 -0.28 3.79 11.13
N SER A 130 -1.35 3.40 10.44
CA SER A 130 -2.72 3.55 10.92
C SER A 130 -3.47 2.22 10.85
N LEU A 131 -4.32 1.97 11.85
CA LEU A 131 -5.21 0.82 11.95
C LEU A 131 -6.63 1.21 11.52
N SER A 132 -7.10 0.71 10.37
CA SER A 132 -8.45 0.99 9.90
C SER A 132 -9.49 0.26 10.79
N LYS A 133 -10.37 1.01 11.46
CA LYS A 133 -11.49 0.41 12.20
C LYS A 133 -12.41 -0.37 11.25
N PRO A 134 -12.85 -1.60 11.60
CA PRO A 134 -13.71 -2.38 10.73
C PRO A 134 -15.06 -1.68 10.55
N ILE A 135 -15.40 -1.36 9.30
CA ILE A 135 -16.67 -0.69 8.98
C ILE A 135 -17.79 -1.73 8.99
N ASN A 136 -18.82 -1.49 9.82
CA ASN A 136 -20.00 -2.34 9.90
C ASN A 136 -20.62 -2.55 8.51
N GLY A 137 -20.63 -3.80 8.03
CA GLY A 137 -21.20 -4.11 6.72
C GLY A 137 -20.78 -5.49 6.20
N LYS A 138 -19.59 -5.59 5.60
CA LYS A 138 -19.24 -6.75 4.76
C LYS A 138 -17.82 -7.33 4.93
N ASN A 139 -16.81 -6.54 5.30
CA ASN A 139 -15.46 -7.04 5.58
C ASN A 139 -15.03 -6.63 7.01
N LYS A 140 -14.87 -7.60 7.92
CA LYS A 140 -14.58 -7.35 9.35
C LYS A 140 -13.08 -7.21 9.68
N GLN A 141 -12.19 -7.35 8.71
CA GLN A 141 -10.75 -7.36 8.95
C GLN A 141 -10.21 -5.93 9.12
N GLN A 142 -9.48 -5.70 10.22
CA GLN A 142 -8.67 -4.52 10.44
C GLN A 142 -7.55 -4.50 9.39
N ARG A 143 -7.33 -3.38 8.69
CA ARG A 143 -6.20 -3.18 7.77
C ARG A 143 -5.19 -2.25 8.40
N VAL A 144 -3.93 -2.46 8.04
CA VAL A 144 -2.76 -1.70 8.46
C VAL A 144 -2.20 -1.01 7.22
N CYS A 145 -2.00 0.31 7.28
CA CYS A 145 -1.38 1.07 6.21
C CYS A 145 -0.27 1.99 6.77
N PHE A 146 0.69 2.35 5.92
CA PHE A 146 1.67 3.37 6.27
C PHE A 146 1.03 4.77 6.27
N MET A 147 1.37 5.58 7.28
CA MET A 147 1.12 7.01 7.31
C MET A 147 2.32 7.84 6.82
N VAL A 148 3.50 7.23 6.76
CA VAL A 148 4.76 7.83 6.29
C VAL A 148 5.26 7.15 5.03
N GLU A 149 6.18 7.80 4.30
CA GLU A 149 6.88 7.15 3.20
C GLU A 149 7.72 5.95 3.67
N MET A 150 7.86 4.94 2.81
CA MET A 150 8.74 3.79 3.05
C MET A 150 10.21 4.18 3.35
N SER A 151 10.68 5.29 2.77
CA SER A 151 11.99 5.90 3.05
C SER A 151 12.15 6.24 4.54
N LEU A 152 11.14 6.88 5.13
CA LEU A 152 11.08 7.25 6.54
C LEU A 152 10.85 6.03 7.44
N ALA A 153 10.06 5.04 7.00
CA ALA A 153 9.89 3.78 7.72
C ALA A 153 11.22 3.02 7.88
N ARG A 154 12.06 2.93 6.83
CA ARG A 154 13.43 2.37 6.93
C ARG A 154 14.30 3.14 7.94
N GLN A 155 14.23 4.48 7.92
CA GLN A 155 14.95 5.30 8.90
C GLN A 155 14.45 5.14 10.35
N ALA A 156 13.19 4.80 10.55
CA ALA A 156 12.64 4.50 11.88
C ALA A 156 13.11 3.14 12.41
N ILE A 157 13.26 2.14 11.51
CA ILE A 157 13.84 0.84 11.82
C ILE A 157 15.33 0.98 12.19
N ASN A 158 16.10 1.77 11.41
CA ASN A 158 17.52 2.04 11.63
C ASN A 158 18.36 0.76 11.82
N ASP A 159 18.06 -0.26 11.02
CA ASP A 159 18.64 -1.61 11.12
C ASP A 159 18.65 -2.25 9.72
N ASN A 160 19.68 -1.93 8.94
CA ASN A 160 19.74 -2.33 7.52
C ASN A 160 19.95 -3.83 7.35
N GLU A 161 20.64 -4.49 8.29
CA GLU A 161 20.87 -5.94 8.28
C GLU A 161 19.56 -6.70 8.54
N LEU A 162 18.75 -6.23 9.50
CA LEU A 162 17.41 -6.77 9.73
C LEU A 162 16.50 -6.58 8.50
N ILE A 163 16.54 -5.40 7.88
CA ILE A 163 15.72 -5.11 6.69
C ILE A 163 16.10 -6.06 5.54
N ALA A 164 17.39 -6.16 5.20
CA ALA A 164 17.86 -7.06 4.14
C ALA A 164 17.48 -8.53 4.44
N SER A 165 17.69 -8.99 5.69
CA SER A 165 17.33 -10.35 6.11
C SER A 165 15.83 -10.64 5.99
N ILE A 166 14.96 -9.63 6.06
CA ILE A 166 13.50 -9.78 5.87
C ILE A 166 13.13 -9.65 4.39
N GLU A 167 13.87 -8.90 3.59
CA GLU A 167 13.64 -8.77 2.14
C GLU A 167 13.92 -10.09 1.39
N ASP A 168 14.91 -10.85 1.85
CA ASP A 168 15.26 -12.19 1.35
C ASP A 168 14.25 -13.30 1.74
N ILE A 169 13.29 -13.03 2.62
CA ILE A 169 12.25 -13.99 3.02
C ILE A 169 11.07 -13.93 2.03
N GLU A 170 10.62 -15.10 1.56
CA GLU A 170 9.40 -15.25 0.76
C GLU A 170 8.14 -15.15 1.66
N LEU A 171 7.22 -14.25 1.30
CA LEU A 171 5.99 -13.88 2.04
C LEU A 171 4.74 -13.76 1.13
#